data_AF-A0A2E0YT75-F1
#
_entry.id   AF-A0A2E0YT75-F1
#
_cell.length_a   1.000
_cell.length_b   1.000
_cell.length_c   1.000
_cell.angle_alpha   90.00
_cell.angle_beta   90.00
_cell.angle_gamma   90.00
#
_symmetry.space_group_name_H-M   'P 1'
#
loop_
_entity.id
_entity.type
_entity.pdbx_description
1 polymer ?
#
loop_
_entity_poly.entity_id
_entity_poly.type
_entity_poly.pdbx_seq_one_letter_code
_entity_poly.pdbx_strand_id
1 'polypeptide(L)' 'MAYTQQDLESVQQALLDAVQGNRVLQVRSANGKTLVYQGASPEQIERMKLLIEADLQKQAAAGRRRSRTRHIFTSKGL' A
#
# COMPACT_ATOMS: atom_id res chain seq x y z
N MET A 1 -10.00 -0.98 -0.91
CA MET A 1 -9.34 -0.45 -2.13
C MET A 1 -7.84 -0.51 -1.91
N ALA A 2 -7.10 -0.95 -2.91
CA ALA A 2 -5.70 -1.35 -2.78
C ALA A 2 -4.75 -0.25 -3.25
N TYR A 3 -3.77 0.14 -2.44
CA TYR A 3 -2.66 0.96 -2.92
C TYR A 3 -1.80 0.19 -3.93
N THR A 4 -1.21 0.91 -4.89
CA THR A 4 -0.39 0.34 -5.99
C THR A 4 1.10 0.66 -5.83
N GLN A 5 1.96 -0.01 -6.59
CA GLN A 5 3.41 0.28 -6.60
C GLN A 5 3.72 1.70 -7.11
N GLN A 6 2.96 2.22 -8.08
CA GLN A 6 3.10 3.60 -8.54
C GLN A 6 2.82 4.63 -7.43
N ASP A 7 1.92 4.30 -6.50
CA ASP A 7 1.65 5.16 -5.34
C ASP A 7 2.87 5.23 -4.42
N LEU A 8 3.57 4.11 -4.24
CA LEU A 8 4.79 4.05 -3.45
C LEU A 8 5.91 4.90 -4.07
N GLU A 9 6.13 4.79 -5.39
CA GLU A 9 7.13 5.58 -6.12
C GLU A 9 6.85 7.08 -6.03
N SER A 10 5.58 7.47 -6.20
CA SER A 10 5.15 8.87 -6.10
C SER A 10 5.40 9.44 -4.70
N VAL A 11 5.18 8.64 -3.64
CA VAL A 11 5.45 9.04 -2.26
C VAL A 11 6.94 9.10 -1.95
N GLN A 12 7.75 8.21 -2.53
CA GLN A 12 9.21 8.27 -2.38
C GLN A 12 9.81 9.51 -3.04
N GLN A 13 9.32 9.87 -4.22
CA GLN A 13 9.75 11.08 -4.91
C GLN A 13 9.35 12.33 -4.12
N ALA A 14 8.14 12.36 -3.57
CA ALA A 14 7.69 13.42 -2.67
C ALA A 14 8.52 13.53 -1.39
N LEU A 15 8.96 12.41 -0.82
CA LEU A 15 9.85 12.42 0.34
C LEU A 15 11.21 13.04 -0.01
N LEU A 16 11.78 12.68 -1.16
CA LEU A 16 13.03 13.26 -1.65
C LEU A 16 12.91 14.77 -1.87
N ASP A 17 11.83 15.22 -2.50
CA ASP A 17 11.55 16.65 -2.70
C ASP A 17 11.41 17.39 -1.36
N ALA A 18 10.72 16.78 -0.39
CA ALA A 18 10.57 17.36 0.95
C ALA A 18 11.90 17.46 1.70
N VAL A 19 12.79 16.46 1.58
CA VAL A 19 14.13 16.48 2.18
C VAL A 19 15.02 17.53 1.51
N GLN A 20 14.85 17.76 0.20
CA GLN A 20 15.53 18.83 -0.54
C GLN A 20 15.01 20.24 -0.20
N GLY A 21 13.98 20.35 0.66
CA GLY A 21 13.39 21.62 1.08
C GLY A 21 12.27 22.12 0.16
N ASN A 22 11.88 21.34 -0.85
CA ASN A 22 10.74 21.67 -1.70
C ASN A 22 9.44 21.34 -0.97
N ARG A 23 8.52 22.30 -0.95
CA ARG A 23 7.19 22.10 -0.33
C ARG A 23 6.33 21.24 -1.24
N VAL A 24 6.25 19.95 -0.92
CA VAL A 24 5.28 19.06 -1.56
C VAL A 24 3.90 19.33 -0.95
N LEU A 25 3.02 19.96 -1.72
CA LEU A 25 1.66 20.27 -1.27
C LEU A 25 0.71 19.10 -1.56
N GLN A 26 0.94 18.36 -2.63
CA GLN A 26 0.00 17.37 -3.15
C GLN A 26 0.75 16.30 -3.96
N VAL A 27 0.48 15.02 -3.71
CA VAL A 27 0.89 13.91 -4.58
C VAL A 27 -0.35 13.26 -5.13
N ARG A 28 -0.41 13.08 -6.44
CA ARG A 28 -1.51 12.38 -7.08
C ARG A 28 -1.19 10.89 -7.11
N SER A 29 -1.94 10.11 -6.35
CA SER A 29 -1.92 8.65 -6.44
C SER A 29 -2.44 8.20 -7.80
N ALA A 30 -1.87 7.12 -8.35
CA ALA A 30 -2.25 6.51 -9.62
C ALA A 30 -3.74 6.12 -9.67
N ASN A 31 -4.36 5.91 -8.50
CA ASN A 31 -5.78 5.63 -8.33
C ASN A 31 -6.67 6.88 -8.38
N GLY A 32 -6.15 8.04 -8.79
CA GLY A 32 -6.88 9.30 -8.92
C GLY A 32 -7.11 10.04 -7.60
N LYS A 33 -6.60 9.54 -6.47
CA LYS A 33 -6.65 10.25 -5.18
C LYS A 33 -5.54 11.28 -5.09
N THR A 34 -5.89 12.50 -4.71
CA THR A 34 -4.89 13.51 -4.34
C THR A 34 -4.58 13.37 -2.86
N LEU A 35 -3.37 12.90 -2.56
CA LEU A 35 -2.81 12.93 -1.22
C LEU A 35 -2.32 14.35 -0.96
N VAL A 36 -3.08 15.12 -0.20
CA VAL A 36 -2.74 16.51 0.12
C VAL A 36 -1.87 16.53 1.37
N TYR A 37 -0.68 17.08 1.22
CA TYR A 37 0.34 17.26 2.26
C TYR A 37 0.43 18.77 2.56
N GLN A 38 -0.61 19.36 3.13
CA GLN A 38 -0.54 20.78 3.52
C GLN A 38 0.47 20.92 4.67
N GLY A 39 1.69 21.39 4.35
CA GLY A 39 2.74 21.63 5.34
C GLY A 39 3.25 20.37 6.03
N ALA A 40 3.18 19.22 5.36
CA ALA A 40 3.62 17.96 5.96
C ALA A 40 5.14 17.97 6.18
N SER A 41 5.54 17.68 7.42
CA SER A 41 6.94 17.41 7.74
C SER A 41 7.39 16.10 7.05
N PRO A 42 8.69 15.92 6.79
CA PRO A 42 9.22 14.67 6.20
C PRO A 42 8.74 13.41 6.94
N GLU A 43 8.60 13.50 8.26
CA GLU A 43 8.10 12.43 9.12
C GLU A 43 6.67 11.98 8.77
N GLN A 44 5.80 12.91 8.38
CA GLN A 44 4.42 12.57 7.99
C GLN A 44 4.39 11.82 6.66
N ILE A 45 5.29 12.19 5.73
CA ILE A 45 5.44 11.50 4.44
C ILE A 45 5.98 10.08 4.67
N GLU A 46 6.96 9.91 5.57
CA GLU A 46 7.47 8.58 5.96
C GLU A 46 6.40 7.68 6.58
N ARG A 47 5.58 8.20 7.51
CA ARG A 47 4.47 7.43 8.08
C ARG A 47 3.50 6.95 7.00
N MET A 48 3.25 7.78 6.00
CA MET A 48 2.36 7.41 4.90
C MET A 48 2.97 6.36 3.97
N LYS A 49 4.28 6.45 3.70
CA LYS A 49 5.03 5.38 3.03
C LYS A 49 4.86 4.04 3.75
N LEU A 50 5.05 4.03 5.07
CA LEU A 50 4.89 2.80 5.89
C LEU A 50 3.45 2.24 5.83
N LEU A 51 2.43 3.09 5.83
CA LEU A 51 1.04 2.66 5.70
C LEU A 51 0.75 2.03 4.33
N ILE A 52 1.28 2.63 3.25
CA ILE A 52 1.13 2.11 1.89
C ILE A 52 1.86 0.77 1.74
N GLU A 53 3.09 0.66 2.26
CA GLU A 53 3.86 -0.59 2.28
C GLU A 53 3.15 -1.69 3.06
N ALA A 54 2.62 -1.38 4.24
CA ALA A 54 1.88 -2.33 5.05
C ALA A 54 0.62 -2.83 4.34
N ASP A 55 -0.08 -1.96 3.60
CA ASP A 55 -1.27 -2.37 2.85
C ASP A 55 -0.92 -3.20 1.61
N LEU A 56 0.15 -2.86 0.89
CA LEU A 56 0.69 -3.67 -0.21
C LEU A 56 1.08 -5.08 0.27
N GLN A 57 1.75 -5.18 1.42
CA GLN A 57 2.11 -6.47 2.02
C GLN A 57 0.85 -7.27 2.43
N LYS A 58 -0.16 -6.61 3.00
CA LYS A 58 -1.44 -7.25 3.34
C LYS A 58 -2.15 -7.78 2.11
N GLN A 59 -2.15 -7.06 1.00
CA GLN A 59 -2.73 -7.53 -0.26
C GLN A 59 -1.99 -8.74 -0.83
N ALA A 60 -0.64 -8.70 -0.82
CA ALA A 60 0.18 -9.83 -1.23
C ALA A 60 -0.06 -11.07 -0.34
N ALA A 61 -0.28 -10.87 0.97
CA ALA A 61 -0.60 -11.94 1.91
C ALA A 61 -2.04 -12.47 1.73
N ALA A 62 -3.01 -11.58 1.47
CA ALA A 62 -4.40 -11.94 1.23
C ALA A 62 -4.57 -12.78 -0.04
N GLY A 63 -3.79 -12.50 -1.10
CA GLY A 63 -3.77 -13.29 -2.33
C GLY A 63 -3.30 -14.75 -2.17
N ARG A 64 -2.57 -15.06 -1.08
CA ARG A 64 -2.04 -16.41 -0.78
C ARG A 64 -3.02 -17.30 -0.01
N ARG A 65 -4.18 -16.80 0.40
CA ARG A 65 -5.17 -17.57 1.18
C ARG A 65 -6.15 -18.31 0.26
N ARG A 66 -5.65 -19.17 -0.64
CA ARG A 66 -6.49 -20.06 -1.47
C ARG A 66 -6.51 -21.48 -0.92
N SER A 67 -7.72 -21.83 -0.45
CA SER A 67 -8.29 -23.14 -0.12
C SER A 67 -7.34 -24.34 0.02
N ARG A 68 -7.20 -24.83 1.25
CA ARG A 68 -6.98 -26.26 1.51
C ARG A 68 -8.03 -26.77 2.48
N THR A 69 -9.29 -26.72 2.06
CA THR A 69 -10.30 -27.62 2.62
C THR A 69 -10.16 -28.95 1.89
N ARG A 70 -9.33 -29.87 2.39
CA ARG A 70 -9.43 -31.27 1.98
C ARG A 70 -10.70 -31.81 2.62
N HIS A 71 -11.80 -31.82 1.88
CA HIS A 71 -12.91 -32.71 2.21
C HIS A 71 -12.43 -34.14 1.97
N ILE A 72 -12.16 -34.88 3.05
CA ILE A 72 -11.95 -36.33 2.97
C ILE A 72 -13.35 -36.94 2.85
N PHE A 73 -13.75 -37.26 1.62
CA PHE A 73 -14.97 -38.03 1.37
C PHE A 73 -14.60 -39.51 1.54
N THR A 74 -14.88 -40.09 2.70
CA THR A 74 -14.80 -41.55 2.88
C THR A 74 -16.07 -42.18 2.32
N SER A 75 -16.07 -42.52 1.03
CA SER A 75 -17.08 -43.40 0.45
C SER A 75 -16.49 -44.80 0.31
N LYS A 76 -16.79 -45.68 1.27
CA LYS A 76 -16.99 -47.15 1.22
C LYS A 76 -17.09 -47.57 2.69
N GLY A 77 -18.15 -48.13 3.23
CA GLY A 77 -19.37 -48.74 2.70
C GLY A 77 -19.88 -49.59 3.87
N LEU A 78 -21.20 -49.67 4.01
CA LEU A 78 -22.00 -50.69 4.73
C LEU A 78 -21.29 -51.59 5.74
#